data_AF-A0A0H3MEW2-F1
#
_entry.id   AF-A0A0H3MEW2-F1
#
_cell.length_a   1.000
_cell.length_b   1.000
_cell.length_c   1.000
_cell.angle_alpha   90.00
_cell.angle_beta   90.00
_cell.angle_gamma   90.00
#
_symmetry.space_group_name_H-M   'P 1'
#
loop_
_entity.id
_entity.type
_entity.pdbx_description
1 polymer ?
#
loop_
_entity_poly.entity_id
_entity_poly.type
_entity_poly.pdbx_seq_one_letter_code
_entity_poly.pdbx_strand_id
1 'polypeptide(L)'
;MTMLGKQHSVEVKQREYGRTAVHKCTFVFSPQVTKQQQLSGPHYKVDSIRESWTSILKRAGLRHRKSYQSRHTYACWSLAAGANPSFIASQMGHTNAQMVFNVYGAWMKDNNHEQIELLNKRLSESVPCMPHKKVG
;
A
#
# COMPACT_ATOMS: atom_id res chain seq x y z
N MET A 1 2.11 -17.41 -14.73
CA MET A 1 1.10 -18.43 -14.43
C MET A 1 1.01 -18.58 -12.91
N THR A 2 0.01 -17.99 -12.27
CA THR A 2 -0.18 -18.09 -10.82
C THR A 2 -0.69 -19.48 -10.50
N MET A 3 -0.01 -20.23 -9.63
CA MET A 3 -0.45 -21.58 -9.26
C MET A 3 -1.85 -21.50 -8.63
N LEU A 4 -2.85 -22.03 -9.32
CA LEU A 4 -4.22 -22.11 -8.83
C LEU A 4 -4.29 -23.22 -7.77
N GLY A 5 -4.17 -22.82 -6.50
CA GLY A 5 -4.42 -23.73 -5.38
C GLY A 5 -5.84 -24.30 -5.39
N LYS A 6 -6.13 -25.21 -4.44
CA LYS A 6 -7.46 -25.80 -4.29
C LYS A 6 -8.54 -24.71 -4.17
N GLN A 7 -9.63 -24.88 -4.91
CA GLN A 7 -10.78 -23.98 -4.82
C GLN A 7 -11.65 -24.37 -3.62
N HIS A 8 -12.12 -23.36 -2.89
CA HIS A 8 -12.95 -23.51 -1.69
C HIS A 8 -14.25 -22.73 -1.88
N SER A 9 -15.38 -23.32 -1.48
CA SER A 9 -16.66 -22.62 -1.36
C SER A 9 -16.70 -21.88 -0.03
N VAL A 10 -16.82 -20.55 -0.08
CA VAL A 10 -16.82 -19.68 1.09
C VAL A 10 -18.13 -18.91 1.12
N GLU A 11 -18.83 -18.97 2.25
CA GLU A 11 -20.00 -18.14 2.48
C GLU A 11 -19.55 -16.72 2.88
N VAL A 12 -19.94 -15.74 2.07
CA VAL A 12 -19.63 -14.32 2.28
C VAL A 12 -20.91 -13.60 2.64
N LYS A 13 -20.91 -12.95 3.81
CA LYS A 13 -21.99 -12.03 4.20
C LYS A 13 -21.88 -10.75 3.39
N GLN A 14 -22.94 -10.37 2.69
CA GLN A 14 -22.98 -9.14 1.91
C GLN A 14 -23.32 -7.95 2.81
N ARG A 15 -23.28 -6.74 2.25
CA ARG A 15 -23.61 -5.50 2.99
C ARG A 15 -25.08 -5.46 3.43
N GLU A 16 -25.97 -6.09 2.67
CA GLU A 16 -27.39 -6.21 3.00
C GLU A 16 -27.60 -7.23 4.13
N TYR A 17 -28.35 -6.84 5.16
CA TYR A 17 -28.58 -7.68 6.32
C TYR A 17 -29.25 -9.01 5.91
N GLY A 18 -28.70 -10.13 6.39
CA GLY A 18 -29.21 -11.46 6.12
C GLY A 18 -28.87 -12.04 4.74
N ARG A 19 -28.28 -11.26 3.83
CA ARG A 19 -27.91 -11.74 2.51
C ARG A 19 -26.51 -12.38 2.53
N THR A 20 -26.44 -13.67 2.24
CA THR A 20 -25.18 -14.40 2.06
C THR A 20 -25.04 -14.89 0.63
N ALA A 21 -23.80 -14.95 0.15
CA ALA A 21 -23.47 -15.48 -1.16
C ALA A 21 -22.33 -16.48 -1.02
N VAL A 22 -22.44 -17.60 -1.73
CA VAL A 22 -21.35 -18.59 -1.78
C VAL A 22 -20.42 -18.24 -2.93
N HIS A 23 -19.18 -17.92 -2.60
CA HIS A 23 -18.14 -17.62 -3.57
C HIS A 23 -17.17 -18.79 -3.68
N LYS A 24 -16.81 -19.14 -4.91
CA LYS A 24 -15.73 -20.10 -5.19
C LYS A 24 -14.41 -19.34 -5.19
N CYS A 25 -13.62 -19.49 -4.14
CA CYS A 25 -12.39 -18.74 -3.90
C CYS A 25 -11.16 -19.64 -3.94
N THR A 26 -10.11 -19.17 -4.58
CA THR A 26 -8.76 -19.74 -4.47
C THR A 26 -7.89 -18.75 -3.71
N PHE A 27 -7.39 -19.14 -2.54
CA PHE A 27 -6.64 -18.24 -1.67
C PHE A 27 -5.17 -18.18 -2.10
N VAL A 28 -4.68 -16.96 -2.33
CA VAL A 28 -3.25 -16.70 -2.64
C VAL A 28 -2.38 -16.98 -1.42
N PHE A 29 -2.84 -16.57 -0.24
CA PHE A 29 -2.16 -16.79 1.03
C PHE A 29 -2.89 -17.86 1.83
N SER A 30 -2.29 -19.05 1.92
CA SER A 30 -2.83 -20.17 2.71
C SER A 30 -1.90 -20.50 3.88
N PRO A 31 -2.40 -20.52 5.13
CA PRO A 31 -1.61 -20.93 6.28
C PRO A 31 -1.23 -22.42 6.21
N GLN A 32 -1.90 -23.23 5.39
CA GLN A 32 -1.58 -24.65 5.21
C GLN A 32 -0.22 -24.87 4.53
N VAL A 33 0.24 -23.89 3.75
CA VAL A 33 1.55 -23.94 3.08
C VAL A 33 2.69 -23.60 4.05
N THR A 34 2.43 -22.72 5.03
CA THR A 34 3.47 -22.19 5.94
C THR A 34 3.46 -22.83 7.33
N LYS A 35 2.30 -23.27 7.83
CA LYS A 35 2.19 -24.02 9.10
C LYS A 35 1.98 -25.50 8.79
N GLN A 36 2.95 -26.33 9.18
CA GLN A 36 2.87 -27.80 9.19
C GLN A 36 1.76 -28.39 10.09
N GLN A 37 0.87 -27.56 10.66
CA GLN A 37 -0.22 -28.03 11.50
C GLN A 37 -1.46 -28.34 10.65
N GLN A 38 -1.88 -29.61 10.63
CA GLN A 38 -3.07 -30.11 9.94
C GLN A 38 -4.38 -29.37 10.32
N LEU A 39 -4.41 -28.65 11.43
CA LEU A 39 -5.59 -27.94 11.94
C LEU A 39 -5.79 -26.53 11.35
N SER A 40 -4.90 -26.07 10.48
CA SER A 40 -5.02 -24.74 9.87
C SER A 40 -6.06 -24.74 8.75
N GLY A 41 -7.03 -23.82 8.83
CA GLY A 41 -8.03 -23.60 7.77
C GLY A 41 -7.39 -23.12 6.45
N PRO A 42 -8.15 -23.08 5.35
CA PRO A 42 -7.60 -22.75 4.03
C PRO A 42 -7.21 -21.27 3.84
N HIS A 43 -7.56 -20.39 4.79
CA HIS A 43 -7.26 -18.97 4.77
C HIS A 43 -7.00 -18.42 6.18
N TYR A 44 -6.31 -17.28 6.24
CA TYR A 44 -6.09 -16.55 7.49
C TYR A 44 -7.38 -15.91 8.00
N LYS A 45 -7.54 -15.84 9.33
CA LYS A 45 -8.60 -15.04 9.96
C LYS A 45 -8.29 -13.56 9.83
N VAL A 46 -9.31 -12.72 9.92
CA VAL A 46 -9.15 -11.25 9.84
C VAL A 46 -8.16 -10.73 10.88
N ASP A 47 -8.14 -11.33 12.08
CA ASP A 47 -7.23 -10.94 13.17
C ASP A 47 -5.82 -11.55 13.09
N SER A 48 -5.54 -12.49 12.17
CA SER A 48 -4.26 -13.21 12.14
C SER A 48 -3.05 -12.27 11.95
N ILE A 49 -3.20 -11.20 11.17
CA ILE A 49 -2.15 -10.18 11.05
C ILE A 49 -1.97 -9.44 12.36
N ARG A 50 -3.07 -9.02 13.01
CA ARG A 50 -3.03 -8.28 14.28
C ARG A 50 -2.38 -9.09 15.39
N GLU A 51 -2.70 -10.39 15.48
CA GLU A 51 -2.13 -11.32 16.47
C GLU A 51 -0.61 -11.47 16.30
N SER A 52 -0.13 -11.60 15.06
CA SER A 52 1.30 -11.74 14.78
C SER A 52 2.07 -10.41 14.85
N TRP A 53 1.38 -9.28 14.68
CA TRP A 53 1.97 -7.95 14.51
C TRP A 53 2.85 -7.51 15.68
N THR A 54 2.39 -7.71 16.92
CA THR A 54 3.16 -7.31 18.12
C THR A 54 4.49 -8.05 18.19
N SER A 55 4.49 -9.35 17.87
CA SER A 55 5.71 -10.16 17.83
C SER A 55 6.65 -9.72 16.72
N ILE A 56 6.11 -9.36 15.54
CA ILE A 56 6.90 -8.82 14.43
C ILE A 56 7.57 -7.50 14.83
N LEU A 57 6.83 -6.57 15.42
CA LEU A 57 7.39 -5.28 15.88
C LEU A 57 8.46 -5.47 16.95
N LYS A 58 8.25 -6.36 17.92
CA LYS A 58 9.25 -6.66 18.96
C LYS A 58 10.55 -7.20 18.36
N ARG A 59 10.45 -8.11 17.38
CA ARG A 59 11.60 -8.65 16.65
C ARG A 59 12.33 -7.58 15.84
N ALA A 60 11.59 -6.61 15.29
CA ALA A 60 12.16 -5.48 14.57
C ALA A 60 12.72 -4.37 15.48
N GLY A 61 12.59 -4.48 16.81
CA GLY A 61 13.01 -3.44 17.76
C GLY A 61 12.16 -2.18 17.73
N LEU A 62 10.93 -2.25 17.18
CA LEU A 62 10.06 -1.10 17.00
C LEU A 62 9.05 -0.97 18.14
N ARG A 63 8.77 0.27 18.57
CA ARG A 63 7.69 0.57 19.52
C ARG A 63 6.35 0.13 18.93
N HIS A 64 5.48 -0.44 19.76
CA HIS A 64 4.17 -0.92 19.32
C HIS A 64 3.36 0.17 18.58
N ARG A 65 2.81 -0.20 17.42
CA ARG A 65 1.87 0.59 16.60
C ARG A 65 0.84 -0.36 16.00
N LYS A 66 -0.34 0.17 15.63
CA LYS A 66 -1.34 -0.60 14.87
C LYS A 66 -0.80 -0.95 13.48
N SER A 67 -1.08 -2.15 12.98
CA SER A 67 -0.68 -2.60 11.64
C SER A 67 -1.15 -1.66 10.53
N TYR A 68 -2.32 -1.04 10.69
CA TYR A 68 -2.87 -0.05 9.77
C TYR A 68 -1.96 1.16 9.54
N GLN A 69 -1.03 1.46 10.46
CA GLN A 69 -0.06 2.54 10.27
C GLN A 69 0.89 2.30 9.09
N SER A 70 1.14 1.04 8.71
CA SER A 70 1.92 0.71 7.51
C SER A 70 1.32 1.30 6.23
N ARG A 71 -0.01 1.39 6.15
CA ARG A 71 -0.73 2.03 5.04
C ARG A 71 -0.47 3.53 4.98
N HIS A 72 -0.31 4.19 6.14
CA HIS A 72 0.09 5.59 6.21
C HIS A 72 1.55 5.77 5.81
N THR A 73 2.46 4.92 6.30
CA THR A 73 3.87 4.94 5.90
C THR A 73 4.04 4.79 4.39
N TYR A 74 3.30 3.87 3.76
CA TYR A 74 3.30 3.69 2.30
C TYR A 74 2.93 4.98 1.56
N ALA A 75 1.87 5.66 2.01
CA ALA A 75 1.41 6.90 1.39
C ALA A 75 2.47 8.01 1.53
N CYS A 76 3.00 8.23 2.73
CA CYS A 76 4.05 9.24 2.95
C CYS A 76 5.28 8.95 2.09
N TRP A 77 5.81 7.72 2.11
CA TRP A 77 6.99 7.38 1.31
C TRP A 77 6.77 7.53 -0.19
N SER A 78 5.59 7.15 -0.69
CA SER A 78 5.23 7.35 -2.09
C SER A 78 5.17 8.84 -2.45
N LEU A 79 4.67 9.68 -1.53
CA LEU A 79 4.62 11.13 -1.72
C LEU A 79 6.01 11.79 -1.68
N ALA A 80 6.92 11.38 -0.78
CA ALA A 80 8.32 11.85 -0.79
C ALA A 80 8.98 11.52 -2.13
N ALA A 81 8.74 10.30 -2.62
CA ALA A 81 9.24 9.85 -3.91
C ALA A 81 8.61 10.58 -5.12
N GLY A 82 7.71 11.54 -4.90
CA GLY A 82 7.07 12.34 -5.94
C GLY A 82 5.95 11.61 -6.71
N ALA A 83 5.41 10.52 -6.17
CA ALA A 83 4.33 9.80 -6.85
C ALA A 83 3.04 10.63 -6.90
N ASN A 84 2.29 10.47 -7.99
CA ASN A 84 1.05 11.21 -8.22
C ASN A 84 0.00 10.86 -7.13
N PRO A 85 -0.58 11.84 -6.42
CA PRO A 85 -1.57 11.59 -5.37
C PRO A 85 -2.81 10.81 -5.84
N SER A 86 -3.23 10.98 -7.09
CA SER A 86 -4.33 10.21 -7.69
C SER A 86 -3.98 8.75 -7.88
N PHE A 87 -2.72 8.45 -8.21
CA PHE A 87 -2.21 7.07 -8.31
C PHE A 87 -2.11 6.41 -6.92
N ILE A 88 -1.65 7.16 -5.92
CA ILE A 88 -1.62 6.66 -4.54
C ILE A 88 -3.04 6.39 -4.03
N ALA A 89 -3.98 7.28 -4.32
CA ALA A 89 -5.39 7.12 -3.94
C ALA A 89 -6.00 5.84 -4.53
N SER A 90 -5.76 5.55 -5.81
CA SER A 90 -6.28 4.33 -6.46
C SER A 90 -5.66 3.07 -5.87
N GLN A 91 -4.34 3.06 -5.62
CA GLN A 91 -3.65 1.94 -4.95
C GLN A 91 -4.16 1.68 -3.53
N MET A 92 -4.54 2.74 -2.81
CA MET A 92 -5.14 2.64 -1.49
C MET A 92 -6.63 2.26 -1.56
N GLY A 93 -7.28 2.29 -2.72
CA GLY A 93 -8.71 2.04 -2.87
C GLY A 93 -9.57 3.19 -2.37
N HIS A 94 -9.07 4.42 -2.41
CA HIS A 94 -9.88 5.62 -2.21
C HIS A 94 -10.63 5.97 -3.50
N THR A 95 -11.87 6.44 -3.38
CA THR A 95 -12.67 6.91 -4.52
C THR A 95 -12.11 8.21 -5.12
N ASN A 96 -11.42 9.02 -4.31
CA ASN A 96 -10.83 10.28 -4.78
C ASN A 96 -9.46 10.56 -4.15
N ALA A 97 -8.72 11.49 -4.77
CA ALA A 97 -7.43 11.98 -4.27
C ALA A 97 -7.56 12.98 -3.12
N GLN A 98 -8.73 13.58 -2.89
CA GLN A 98 -8.95 14.53 -1.78
C GLN A 98 -8.62 13.89 -0.43
N MET A 99 -8.91 12.60 -0.23
CA MET A 99 -8.52 11.88 0.99
C MET A 99 -6.99 11.87 1.20
N VAL A 100 -6.20 11.80 0.13
CA VAL A 100 -4.73 11.86 0.23
C VAL A 100 -4.28 13.29 0.58
N PHE A 101 -4.83 14.30 -0.09
CA PHE A 101 -4.51 15.70 0.21
C PHE A 101 -4.93 16.11 1.62
N ASN A 102 -6.10 15.66 2.10
CA ASN A 102 -6.58 15.99 3.44
C ASN A 102 -5.73 15.36 4.53
N VAL A 103 -5.27 14.11 4.34
CA VAL A 103 -4.50 13.37 5.35
C VAL A 103 -3.02 13.73 5.32
N TYR A 104 -2.45 14.01 4.14
CA TYR A 104 -1.00 14.19 3.96
C TYR A 104 -0.59 15.57 3.45
N GLY A 105 -1.53 16.49 3.20
CA GLY A 105 -1.25 17.79 2.59
C GLY A 105 -0.26 18.66 3.37
N ALA A 106 -0.28 18.61 4.70
CA ALA A 106 0.70 19.30 5.54
C ALA A 106 2.12 18.78 5.26
N TRP A 107 2.28 17.46 5.15
CA TRP A 107 3.58 16.83 4.91
C TRP A 107 4.07 17.03 3.47
N MET A 108 3.17 17.10 2.48
CA MET A 108 3.53 17.44 1.10
C MET A 108 4.23 18.80 1.02
N LYS A 109 3.75 19.80 1.78
CA LYS A 109 4.34 21.15 1.81
C LYS A 109 5.78 21.13 2.33
N ASP A 110 6.06 20.28 3.31
CA ASP A 110 7.37 20.19 3.96
C ASP A 110 8.41 19.44 3.09
N ASN A 111 7.97 18.64 2.11
CA ASN A 111 8.84 17.87 1.20
C ASN A 111 9.15 18.58 -0.12
N ASN A 112 8.85 19.88 -0.23
CA ASN A 112 9.09 20.65 -1.45
C ASN A 112 10.58 20.66 -1.86
N HIS A 113 11.52 20.63 -0.91
CA HIS A 113 12.95 20.69 -1.22
C HIS A 113 13.43 19.47 -2.01
N GLU A 114 13.05 18.26 -1.60
CA GLU A 114 13.42 17.02 -2.31
C GLU A 114 12.76 16.95 -3.69
N GLN A 115 11.51 17.44 -3.81
CA GLN A 115 10.84 17.52 -5.11
C GLN A 115 11.49 18.53 -6.05
N ILE A 116 11.96 19.66 -5.53
CA ILE A 116 12.73 20.65 -6.31
C ILE A 116 14.02 20.02 -6.82
N GLU A 117 14.73 19.27 -5.99
CA GLU A 117 15.96 18.58 -6.40
C GLU A 117 15.70 17.53 -7.48
N LEU A 118 14.64 16.72 -7.32
CA LEU A 118 14.21 15.76 -8.33
C LEU A 118 13.85 16.43 -9.67
N LEU A 119 13.14 17.56 -9.62
CA LEU A 119 12.80 18.36 -10.81
C LEU A 119 14.06 18.94 -11.45
N ASN A 120 14.96 19.53 -10.69
CA ASN A 120 16.22 20.08 -11.19
C ASN A 120 17.07 19.01 -11.88
N LYS A 121 17.14 17.81 -11.31
CA LYS A 121 17.81 16.67 -11.94
C LYS A 121 17.16 16.28 -13.27
N ARG A 122 15.84 16.09 -13.30
CA ARG A 122 15.10 15.72 -14.52
C ARG A 122 15.21 16.79 -15.61
N LEU A 123 15.09 18.05 -15.25
CA LEU A 123 15.13 19.18 -16.17
C LEU A 123 16.56 19.39 -16.70
N SER A 124 17.58 19.30 -15.86
CA SER A 124 18.98 19.40 -16.34
C SER A 124 19.37 18.25 -17.28
N GLU A 125 18.80 17.05 -17.09
CA GLU A 125 18.98 15.92 -18.01
C GLU A 125 18.24 16.11 -19.35
N SER A 126 17.10 16.81 -19.34
CA SER A 126 16.17 16.88 -20.49
C SER A 126 16.24 18.20 -21.27
N VAL A 127 16.77 19.27 -20.68
CA VAL A 127 16.79 20.60 -21.28
C VAL A 127 18.16 20.84 -21.93
N PRO A 128 18.21 21.16 -23.24
CA PRO A 128 19.46 21.50 -23.90
C PRO A 128 20.07 22.77 -23.28
N CYS A 129 21.40 22.81 -23.17
CA CYS A 129 22.12 23.97 -22.65
C CYS A 129 21.79 25.21 -23.48
N MET A 130 21.06 26.16 -22.89
CA MET A 130 20.77 27.44 -23.52
C MET A 130 21.98 28.36 -23.41
N PRO A 131 22.58 28.82 -24.52
CA PRO A 131 23.73 29.71 -24.45
C PRO A 131 23.33 31.06 -23.86
N HIS A 132 24.06 31.50 -22.83
CA HIS A 132 23.80 32.74 -22.09
C HIS A 132 24.23 34.02 -22.83
N LYS A 133 24.82 33.91 -24.02
CA LYS A 133 25.18 35.06 -24.86
C LYS A 133 24.35 35.07 -26.12
N LYS A 134 23.70 36.21 -26.41
CA LYS A 134 23.20 36.50 -27.75
C LYS A 134 24.39 36.41 -28.71
N VAL A 135 24.31 35.53 -29.68
CA VAL A 135 25.18 35.57 -30.85
C VAL A 135 24.75 36.80 -31.64
N GLY A 136 25.54 37.87 -31.54
CA GLY A 136 25.31 39.16 -32.18
C GLY A 136 26.60 39.97 -32.13
#